data_AF-A0A2Z6E7A1-F1
#
_entry.id   AF-A0A2Z6E7A1-F1
#
_cell.length_a   1.000
_cell.length_b   1.000
_cell.length_c   1.000
_cell.angle_alpha   90.00
_cell.angle_beta   90.00
_cell.angle_gamma   90.00
#
_symmetry.space_group_name_H-M   'P 1'
#
loop_
_entity.id
_entity.type
_entity.pdbx_description
1 polymer ?
#
loop_
_entity_poly.entity_id
_entity_poly.type
_entity_poly.pdbx_seq_one_letter_code
_entity_poly.pdbx_strand_id
1 'polypeptide(L)' 'MFENQQSDALEALMKADAEFRRLYLHHQELDSKVHDAEIGVLPIDDVTLAGMKKEKLHAKERLEKMWQARAPQPH' A
#
# COMPACT_ATOMS: atom_id res chain seq x y z
N MET A 1 -14.13 13.74 12.90
CA MET A 1 -14.53 12.31 12.89
C MET A 1 -14.28 11.62 11.53
N PHE A 2 -13.36 12.11 10.68
CA PHE A 2 -13.19 11.65 9.31
C PHE A 2 -12.17 10.50 9.16
N GLU A 3 -11.19 10.40 10.07
CA GLU A 3 -10.18 9.32 10.09
C GLU A 3 -10.76 7.96 10.49
N ASN A 4 -11.82 7.95 11.31
CA ASN A 4 -12.45 6.71 11.77
C ASN A 4 -13.27 6.05 10.65
N GLN A 5 -13.90 6.85 9.78
CA GLN A 5 -14.60 6.34 8.59
C GLN A 5 -13.64 5.77 7.55
N GLN A 6 -12.46 6.37 7.36
CA GLN A 6 -11.44 5.81 6.47
C GLN A 6 -10.92 4.48 7.00
N SER A 7 -10.70 4.37 8.32
CA SER A 7 -10.26 3.12 8.95
C SER A 7 -11.32 2.03 8.83
N ASP A 8 -12.59 2.33 9.13
CA ASP A 8 -13.68 1.35 9.03
C ASP A 8 -13.96 0.92 7.58
N ALA A 9 -13.95 1.86 6.64
CA ALA A 9 -14.08 1.53 5.22
C ALA A 9 -12.86 0.73 4.69
N LEU A 10 -11.66 0.98 5.22
CA LEU A 10 -10.45 0.22 4.91
C LEU A 10 -10.48 -1.18 5.50
N GLU A 11 -10.95 -1.33 6.74
CA GLU A 11 -11.14 -2.63 7.37
C GLU A 11 -12.25 -3.43 6.67
N ALA A 12 -13.35 -2.79 6.29
CA ALA A 12 -14.42 -3.40 5.50
C ALA A 12 -13.92 -3.85 4.13
N LEU A 13 -13.10 -3.04 3.45
CA LEU A 13 -12.46 -3.40 2.18
C LEU A 13 -11.42 -4.51 2.34
N MET A 14 -10.60 -4.48 3.39
CA MET A 14 -9.66 -5.55 3.72
C MET A 14 -10.37 -6.87 4.05
N LYS A 15 -11.56 -6.81 4.65
CA LYS A 15 -12.40 -7.99 4.89
C LYS A 15 -13.11 -8.48 3.62
N ALA A 16 -13.63 -7.56 2.82
CA ALA A 16 -14.35 -7.88 1.59
C ALA A 16 -13.42 -8.35 0.48
N ASP A 17 -12.12 -8.01 0.55
CA ASP A 17 -11.18 -8.23 -0.54
C ASP A 17 -9.84 -8.77 -0.06
N ALA A 18 -9.67 -10.08 -0.26
CA ALA A 18 -8.43 -10.76 0.04
C ALA A 18 -7.26 -10.28 -0.85
N GLU A 19 -7.54 -9.79 -2.06
CA GLU A 19 -6.51 -9.22 -2.93
C GLU A 19 -6.01 -7.88 -2.39
N PHE A 20 -6.91 -6.98 -1.97
CA PHE A 20 -6.54 -5.73 -1.31
C PHE A 20 -5.67 -5.97 -0.07
N ARG A 21 -6.08 -6.92 0.78
CA ARG A 21 -5.31 -7.29 1.98
C ARG A 21 -3.92 -7.83 1.63
N ARG A 22 -3.81 -8.72 0.63
CA ARG A 22 -2.51 -9.24 0.18
C ARG A 22 -1.61 -8.16 -0.38
N LEU A 23 -2.18 -7.25 -1.19
CA LEU A 23 -1.45 -6.14 -1.78
C LEU A 23 -0.96 -5.15 -0.70
N TYR A 24 -1.78 -4.89 0.31
CA TYR A 24 -1.40 -4.04 1.45
C TYR A 24 -0.25 -4.65 2.27
N LEU A 25 -0.35 -5.95 2.60
CA LEU A 25 0.74 -6.66 3.28
C LEU A 25 2.03 -6.62 2.46
N HIS A 26 1.93 -6.88 1.16
CA HIS A 26 3.07 -6.81 0.25
C HIS A 26 3.68 -5.41 0.19
N HIS A 27 2.85 -4.36 0.12
CA HIS A 27 3.30 -2.97 0.21
C HIS A 27 4.04 -2.71 1.53
N GLN A 28 3.53 -3.19 2.66
CA GLN A 28 4.14 -2.98 3.97
C GLN A 28 5.47 -3.72 4.12
N GLU A 29 5.59 -4.93 3.56
CA GLU A 29 6.86 -5.66 3.48
C GLU A 29 7.87 -4.93 2.59
N LEU A 30 7.42 -4.40 1.44
CA LEU A 30 8.27 -3.61 0.56
C LEU A 30 8.73 -2.32 1.23
N ASP A 31 7.83 -1.64 1.92
CA ASP A 31 8.12 -0.41 2.66
C ASP A 31 9.13 -0.65 3.77
N SER A 32 8.98 -1.75 4.51
CA SER A 32 9.95 -2.16 5.54
C SER A 32 11.32 -2.40 4.91
N LYS A 33 11.40 -3.15 3.80
CA LYS A 33 12.66 -3.37 3.08
C LYS A 33 13.30 -2.08 2.56
N VAL A 34 12.50 -1.15 2.03
CA VAL A 34 12.96 0.18 1.60
C VAL A 34 13.50 0.94 2.80
N HIS A 35 12.80 0.92 3.92
CA HIS A 35 13.21 1.61 5.13
C HIS A 35 14.52 1.04 5.68
N ASP A 36 14.63 -0.29 5.83
CA ASP A 36 15.86 -1.00 6.22
C ASP A 36 17.04 -0.67 5.29
N ALA A 37 16.79 -0.53 3.99
CA ALA A 37 17.79 -0.10 3.03
C ALA A 37 18.16 1.39 3.20
N GLU A 38 17.20 2.29 3.42
CA GLU A 38 17.44 3.73 3.62
C GLU A 38 18.21 4.03 4.91
N ILE A 39 18.00 3.25 5.97
CA ILE A 39 18.76 3.38 7.23
C ILE A 39 20.11 2.65 7.21
N GLY A 40 20.45 1.99 6.08
CA GLY A 40 21.72 1.28 5.91
C GLY A 40 21.80 -0.07 6.65
N VAL A 41 20.67 -0.63 7.09
CA VAL A 41 20.59 -1.97 7.70
C VAL A 41 20.79 -3.06 6.65
N LEU A 42 20.32 -2.84 5.42
CA LEU A 42 20.56 -3.74 4.29
C LEU A 42 21.41 -3.05 3.21
N PRO A 43 22.49 -3.67 2.72
CA PRO A 43 23.23 -3.17 1.58
C PRO A 43 22.40 -3.40 0.30
N ILE A 44 21.52 -2.46 0.00
CA ILE A 44 20.73 -2.43 -1.24
C ILE A 44 21.31 -1.36 -2.15
N ASP A 45 21.49 -1.71 -3.42
CA ASP A 45 21.94 -0.78 -4.46
C ASP A 45 20.86 0.28 -4.76
N ASP A 46 21.27 1.53 -5.02
CA ASP A 46 20.36 2.64 -5.33
C ASP A 46 19.37 2.32 -6.46
N VAL A 47 19.75 1.49 -7.44
CA VAL A 47 18.85 1.01 -8.50
C VAL A 47 17.72 0.15 -7.93
N THR A 48 18.03 -0.76 -7.01
CA THR A 48 17.04 -1.61 -6.36
C THR A 48 16.14 -0.79 -5.44
N LEU A 49 16.70 0.19 -4.71
CA LEU A 49 15.90 1.11 -3.88
C LEU A 49 14.92 1.94 -4.71
N ALA A 50 15.37 2.46 -5.86
CA ALA A 50 14.52 3.18 -6.81
C ALA A 50 13.42 2.28 -7.41
N GLY A 51 13.74 1.00 -7.66
CA GLY A 51 12.77 -0.01 -8.08
C GLY A 51 11.70 -0.28 -7.01
N MET A 52 12.11 -0.46 -5.75
CA MET A 52 11.19 -0.68 -4.64
C MET A 52 10.30 0.53 -4.37
N LYS A 53 10.83 1.76 -4.48
CA LYS A 53 10.02 2.98 -4.38
C LYS A 53 8.93 3.05 -5.47
N LYS A 54 9.24 2.60 -6.69
CA LYS A 54 8.25 2.47 -7.77
C LYS A 54 7.23 1.36 -7.50
N GLU A 55 7.65 0.21 -6.99
CA GLU A 55 6.72 -0.86 -6.62
C GLU A 55 5.79 -0.44 -5.47
N LYS A 56 6.32 0.28 -4.47
CA LYS A 56 5.51 0.88 -3.40
C LYS A 56 4.46 1.83 -3.98
N LEU A 57 4.87 2.69 -4.93
CA LEU A 57 3.95 3.59 -5.63
C LEU A 57 2.88 2.82 -6.42
N HIS A 58 3.27 1.79 -7.17
CA HIS A 58 2.35 0.94 -7.92
C HIS A 58 1.36 0.19 -7.01
N ALA A 59 1.83 -0.31 -5.87
CA ALA A 59 0.98 -0.97 -4.89
C ALA A 59 -0.04 0.02 -4.30
N LYS A 60 0.42 1.22 -3.92
CA LYS A 60 -0.46 2.30 -3.49
C LYS A 60 -1.47 2.70 -4.56
N GLU A 61 -1.05 2.90 -5.81
CA GLU A 61 -1.95 3.23 -6.93
C GLU A 61 -2.99 2.13 -7.18
N ARG A 62 -2.61 0.85 -7.05
CA ARG A 62 -3.57 -0.27 -7.13
C ARG A 62 -4.54 -0.26 -5.96
N LEU A 63 -4.07 -0.02 -4.73
CA LEU A 63 -4.95 0.14 -3.56
C LEU A 63 -5.93 1.30 -3.79
N GLU A 64 -5.46 2.47 -4.24
CA GLU A 64 -6.30 3.62 -4.55
C GLU A 64 -7.30 3.36 -5.68
N LYS A 65 -6.91 2.67 -6.75
CA LYS A 65 -7.84 2.28 -7.83
C LYS A 65 -8.90 1.31 -7.35
N MET A 66 -8.53 0.31 -6.56
CA MET A 66 -9.49 -0.63 -5.95
C MET A 66 -10.42 0.10 -4.98
N TRP A 67 -9.89 1.08 -4.24
CA TRP A 67 -10.67 1.94 -3.37
C TRP A 67 -11.66 2.78 -4.16
N GLN A 68 -11.21 3.54 -5.18
CA GLN A 68 -12.08 4.38 -6.01
C GLN A 68 -13.15 3.56 -6.75
N ALA A 69 -12.81 2.36 -7.21
CA ALA A 69 -13.78 1.49 -7.88
C ALA A 69 -14.93 1.03 -6.95
N ARG A 70 -14.74 1.11 -5.63
CA ARG A 70 -15.66 0.57 -4.61
C ARG A 70 -16.21 1.63 -3.69
N ALA A 71 -15.56 2.79 -3.61
CA ALA A 71 -16.15 3.99 -3.05
C ALA A 71 -17.41 4.29 -3.88
N PRO A 72 -18.59 4.32 -3.26
CA PRO A 72 -19.82 4.63 -3.97
C PRO A 72 -19.65 6.03 -4.56
N GLN A 73 -19.58 6.11 -5.89
CA GLN A 73 -19.55 7.37 -6.62
C GLN A 73 -20.76 8.19 -6.17
N PRO A 74 -20.59 9.37 -5.56
CA PRO A 74 -21.70 10.29 -5.43
C PRO A 74 -22.02 10.78 -6.84
N HIS A 75 -23.13 10.28 -7.40
CA HIS A 75 -23.72 10.79 -8.63
C HIS A 75 -24.11 12.26 -8.48
#